data_AF-A0A839H1K7-F1
#
_entry.id   AF-A0A839H1K7-F1
#
_cell.length_a   1.000
_cell.length_b   1.000
_cell.length_c   1.000
_cell.angle_alpha   90.00
_cell.angle_beta   90.00
_cell.angle_gamma   90.00
#
_symmetry.space_group_name_H-M   'P 1'
#
loop_
_entity.id
_entity.type
_entity.pdbx_description
1 polymer ?
#
loop_
_entity_poly.entity_id
_entity_poly.type
_entity_poly.pdbx_seq_one_letter_code
_entity_poly.pdbx_strand_id
1 'polypeptide(L)' 'MIIREVIFMDKIPTAEDWVELLKNYPVEDIEIDENGHYDPEKHPEFHDWMVNG' A
#
# COMPACT_ATOMS: atom_id res chain seq x y z
N MET A 1 -9.56 -4.50 49.33
CA MET A 1 -8.89 -5.28 48.26
C MET A 1 -9.16 -4.54 46.95
N ILE A 2 -8.15 -3.87 46.38
CA ILE A 2 -8.31 -3.21 45.08
C ILE A 2 -7.91 -4.22 44.01
N ILE A 3 -8.87 -4.62 43.17
CA ILE A 3 -8.58 -5.44 42.00
C ILE A 3 -7.99 -4.48 40.96
N ARG A 4 -6.72 -4.69 40.58
CA ARG A 4 -6.13 -3.99 39.44
C ARG A 4 -6.50 -4.77 38.19
N GLU A 5 -7.42 -4.23 37.38
CA GLU A 5 -7.63 -4.72 36.03
C GLU A 5 -6.42 -4.33 35.17
N VAL A 6 -5.80 -5.32 34.53
CA VAL A 6 -4.73 -5.10 33.55
C VAL A 6 -5.40 -4.90 32.21
N ILE A 7 -5.29 -3.69 31.65
CA ILE A 7 -5.79 -3.37 30.31
C ILE A 7 -4.69 -3.72 29.32
N PHE A 8 -4.99 -4.64 28.41
CA PHE A 8 -4.14 -4.93 27.25
C PHE A 8 -4.62 -4.04 26.10
N MET A 9 -3.70 -3.26 25.53
CA MET A 9 -3.95 -2.48 24.32
C MET A 9 -3.07 -3.05 23.22
N ASP A 10 -3.68 -3.35 22.08
CA ASP A 10 -2.94 -3.79 20.91
C ASP A 10 -1.98 -2.69 20.46
N LYS A 11 -0.80 -3.09 19.97
CA LYS A 11 0.15 -2.13 19.40
C LYS A 11 -0.49 -1.50 18.17
N ILE A 12 -0.68 -0.19 18.20
CA ILE A 12 -1.06 0.59 17.02
C ILE A 12 0.20 0.73 16.15
N PRO A 13 0.18 0.30 14.87
CA PRO A 13 1.33 0.41 14.00
C PRO A 13 1.77 1.87 13.84
N THR A 14 3.07 2.11 13.98
CA THR A 14 3.69 3.42 13.71
C THR A 14 3.88 3.63 12.21
N ALA A 15 4.23 4.86 11.80
CA ALA A 15 4.62 5.13 10.41
C ALA A 15 5.81 4.25 9.96
N GLU A 16 6.74 3.95 10.87
CA GLU A 16 7.89 3.07 10.60
C GLU A 16 7.46 1.61 10.42
N ASP A 17 6.52 1.12 11.24
CA ASP A 17 5.95 -0.22 11.08
C ASP A 17 5.29 -0.37 9.70
N TRP A 18 4.62 0.67 9.20
CA TRP A 18 4.04 0.70 7.85
C TRP A 18 5.09 0.73 6.74
N VAL A 19 6.15 1.53 6.89
CA VAL A 19 7.26 1.58 5.93
C VAL A 19 7.96 0.23 5.83
N GLU A 20 8.20 -0.43 6.96
CA GLU A 20 8.84 -1.74 6.98
C GLU A 20 7.96 -2.81 6.31
N LEU A 21 6.65 -2.79 6.57
CA LEU A 21 5.70 -3.71 5.96
C LEU A 21 5.61 -3.54 4.44
N LEU A 22 5.62 -2.29 3.95
CA LEU A 22 5.46 -1.97 2.53
C LEU A 22 6.79 -1.97 1.75
N LYS A 23 7.92 -2.14 2.42
CA LYS A 23 9.27 -2.01 1.82
C LYS A 23 9.48 -2.88 0.57
N ASN A 24 8.88 -4.07 0.54
CA ASN A 24 9.03 -5.01 -0.56
C ASN A 24 7.78 -5.10 -1.44
N TYR A 25 6.79 -4.22 -1.21
CA TYR A 25 5.60 -4.19 -2.05
C TYR A 25 6.02 -3.75 -3.45
N PRO A 26 5.59 -4.45 -4.53
CA PRO A 26 5.93 -4.05 -5.88
C PRO A 26 5.33 -2.68 -6.15
N VAL A 27 6.19 -1.71 -6.42
CA VAL A 27 5.80 -0.39 -6.91
C VAL A 27 6.14 -0.35 -8.38
N GLU A 28 5.14 -0.06 -9.20
CA GLU A 28 5.31 0.17 -10.63
C GLU A 28 5.18 1.67 -10.89
N ASP A 29 6.23 2.26 -11.45
CA ASP A 29 6.21 3.65 -11.89
C ASP A 29 5.59 3.73 -13.28
N ILE A 30 4.43 4.37 -13.38
CA ILE A 30 3.70 4.55 -14.64
C ILE A 30 4.01 5.93 -15.20
N GLU A 31 4.66 5.97 -16.36
CA GLU A 31 4.85 7.22 -17.10
C GLU A 31 3.56 7.62 -17.80
N ILE A 32 3.09 8.83 -17.51
CA ILE A 32 1.91 9.43 -18.14
C ILE A 32 2.38 10.54 -19.07
N ASP A 33 1.91 10.52 -20.31
CA ASP A 33 2.24 11.52 -21.32
C ASP A 33 1.48 12.85 -21.11
N GLU A 34 1.82 13.86 -21.93
CA GLU A 34 1.20 15.20 -21.85
C GLU A 34 -0.31 15.20 -22.11
N ASN A 35 -0.84 14.14 -22.75
CA ASN A 35 -2.26 13.97 -23.02
C ASN A 35 -2.98 13.14 -21.96
N GLY A 36 -2.26 12.68 -20.92
CA GLY A 36 -2.82 11.86 -19.85
C GLY A 36 -2.89 10.36 -20.15
N HIS A 37 -2.18 9.88 -21.18
CA HIS A 37 -2.15 8.46 -21.53
C HIS A 37 -0.90 7.77 -20.99
N TYR A 38 -1.05 6.50 -20.64
CA TYR A 38 0.05 5.57 -20.39
C TYR A 38 0.07 4.51 -21.49
N ASP A 39 1.19 3.81 -21.63
CA ASP A 39 1.34 2.71 -22.57
C ASP A 39 0.89 1.38 -21.93
N PRO A 40 -0.24 0.79 -22.34
CA PRO A 40 -0.75 -0.45 -21.75
C PRO A 40 0.11 -1.68 -22.09
N GLU A 41 0.90 -1.63 -23.16
CA GLU A 41 1.81 -2.73 -23.51
C GLU A 41 3.05 -2.73 -22.61
N LYS A 42 3.50 -1.54 -22.17
CA LYS A 42 4.60 -1.41 -21.19
C LYS A 42 4.17 -1.76 -19.77
N HIS A 43 2.91 -1.51 -19.42
CA HIS A 43 2.35 -1.66 -18.08
C HIS A 43 1.11 -2.57 -18.08
N PRO A 44 1.25 -3.87 -18.45
CA PRO A 44 0.11 -4.75 -18.66
C PRO A 44 -0.65 -5.06 -17.37
N GLU A 45 0.04 -5.20 -16.23
CA GLU A 45 -0.59 -5.47 -14.93
C GLU A 45 -1.38 -4.25 -14.44
N PHE A 46 -0.81 -3.05 -14.56
CA PHE A 46 -1.52 -1.80 -14.28
C PHE A 46 -2.75 -1.64 -15.21
N HIS A 47 -2.61 -1.98 -16.49
CA HIS A 47 -3.72 -1.93 -17.44
C HIS A 47 -4.83 -2.90 -17.04
N ASP A 48 -4.50 -4.14 -16.69
CA ASP A 48 -5.46 -5.14 -16.24
C ASP A 48 -6.22 -4.66 -15.00
N TRP A 49 -5.53 -4.12 -14.00
CA TRP A 49 -6.16 -3.52 -12.82
C TRP A 49 -7.14 -2.40 -13.17
N MET A 50 -6.75 -1.49 -14.07
CA MET A 50 -7.59 -0.35 -14.46
C MET A 50 -8.84 -0.75 -15.25
N VAL A 51 -8.79 -1.87 -15.98
CA VAL A 51 -9.90 -2.33 -16.84
C VAL A 51 -10.78 -3.38 -16.15
N ASN A 52 -10.18 -4.26 -15.34
CA ASN A 52 -10.82 -5.48 -14.81
C ASN A 52 -10.90 -5.54 -13.28
N GLY A 53 -10.44 -4.50 -12.56
CA GLY A 53 -10.31 -4.47 -11.10
C GLY A 53 -11.49 -4.98 -10.26
#